data_AF-A0A8T4I726-F1
#
_entry.id   AF-A0A8T4I726-F1
#
_cell.length_a   1.000
_cell.length_b   1.000
_cell.length_c   1.000
_cell.angle_alpha   90.00
_cell.angle_beta   90.00
_cell.angle_gamma   90.00
#
_symmetry.space_group_name_H-M   'P 1'
#
loop_
_entity.id
_entity.type
_entity.pdbx_description
1 polymer ?
#
loop_
_entity_poly.entity_id
_entity_poly.type
_entity_poly.pdbx_seq_one_letter_code
_entity_poly.pdbx_strand_id
1 'polypeptide(L)' 'LVAIGWPFSHIARHIGMHQRPLAELARAQNVTRRTAQRIETASRQLCRLDPAADGVPGNQITAARRKAARLGWYGP' A
#
# COMPACT_ATOMS: atom_id res chain seq x y z
N LEU A 1 -3.54 3.97 1.05
CA LEU A 1 -3.15 3.19 -0.15
C LEU A 1 -3.98 1.93 -0.35
N VAL A 2 -3.95 0.96 0.57
CA VAL A 2 -4.71 -0.30 0.42
C VAL A 2 -6.22 -0.05 0.29
N ALA A 3 -6.77 0.89 1.06
CA ALA A 3 -8.16 1.33 0.95
C ALA A 3 -8.53 1.98 -0.40
N ILE A 4 -7.55 2.57 -1.09
CA ILE A 4 -7.75 3.15 -2.44
C ILE A 4 -7.75 2.03 -3.50
N GLY A 5 -7.20 0.85 -3.17
CA GLY A 5 -7.13 -0.31 -4.04
C GLY A 5 -5.71 -0.74 -4.42
N TRP A 6 -4.70 -0.20 -3.77
CA TRP A 6 -3.31 -0.62 -4.00
C TRP A 6 -2.98 -1.91 -3.23
N PRO A 7 -2.70 -3.03 -3.89
CA PRO A 7 -2.29 -4.27 -3.21
C PRO A 7 -0.86 -4.16 -2.66
N PHE A 8 -0.57 -4.91 -1.60
CA PHE A 8 0.74 -4.91 -0.94
C PHE A 8 1.91 -5.22 -1.90
N SER A 9 1.72 -6.10 -2.88
CA SER A 9 2.73 -6.42 -3.89
C SER A 9 3.16 -5.20 -4.70
N HIS A 10 2.22 -4.37 -5.12
CA HIS A 10 2.49 -3.17 -5.90
C HIS A 10 3.07 -2.05 -5.04
N ILE A 11 2.53 -1.84 -3.83
CA ILE A 11 3.10 -0.87 -2.88
C ILE A 11 4.56 -1.25 -2.57
N ALA A 12 4.84 -2.53 -2.32
CA ALA A 12 6.17 -3.01 -2.00
C ALA A 12 7.15 -2.79 -3.15
N ARG A 13 6.71 -3.01 -4.41
CA ARG A 13 7.49 -2.70 -5.62
C ARG A 13 7.89 -1.22 -5.68
N HIS A 14 6.94 -0.30 -5.46
CA HIS A 14 7.19 1.14 -5.49
C HIS A 14 8.10 1.61 -4.36
N ILE A 15 8.04 0.96 -3.19
CA ILE A 15 8.94 1.30 -2.09
C ILE A 15 10.32 0.63 -2.26
N GLY A 16 10.45 -0.40 -3.11
CA GLY A 16 11.67 -1.20 -3.24
C GLY A 16 11.87 -2.13 -2.05
N MET A 17 10.81 -2.80 -1.60
CA MET A 17 10.84 -3.80 -0.54
C MET A 17 10.02 -5.04 -0.92
N HIS A 18 10.19 -6.14 -0.19
CA HIS A 18 9.36 -7.33 -0.38
C HIS A 18 8.01 -7.18 0.35
N GLN A 19 6.95 -7.80 -0.18
CA GLN A 19 5.58 -7.67 0.35
C GLN A 19 5.38 -8.18 1.79
N ARG A 20 6.15 -9.19 2.20
CA ARG A 20 6.08 -9.77 3.56
C ARG A 20 6.53 -8.76 4.63
N PRO A 21 7.75 -8.19 4.56
CA PRO A 21 8.17 -7.10 5.43
C PRO A 21 7.19 -5.92 5.45
N LEU A 22 6.62 -5.56 4.30
CA LEU A 22 5.63 -4.47 4.25
C LEU A 22 4.36 -4.79 5.06
N ALA A 23 3.89 -6.03 5.02
CA ALA A 23 2.72 -6.46 5.79
C ALA A 23 3.01 -6.49 7.30
N GLU A 24 4.24 -6.81 7.70
CA GLU A 24 4.70 -6.72 9.09
C GLU A 24 4.82 -5.26 9.54
N LEU A 25 5.40 -4.39 8.71
CA LEU A 25 5.48 -2.95 8.98
C LEU A 25 4.09 -2.31 9.15
N ALA A 26 3.09 -2.78 8.41
CA ALA A 26 1.72 -2.30 8.56
C ALA A 26 1.09 -2.64 9.93
N ARG A 27 1.69 -3.58 10.68
CA ARG A 27 1.29 -3.95 12.04
C ARG A 27 2.29 -3.48 13.10
N ALA A 28 3.44 -2.97 12.69
CA ALA A 28 4.48 -2.53 13.60
C ALA A 28 4.09 -1.20 14.25
N GLN A 29 4.32 -1.08 15.55
CA GLN A 29 4.10 0.18 16.29
C GLN A 29 5.22 1.20 16.02
N ASN A 30 6.43 0.70 15.70
CA ASN A 30 7.60 1.52 15.46
C ASN A 30 8.23 1.15 14.13
N VAL A 31 8.64 2.16 13.37
CA VAL A 31 9.40 2.03 12.13
C VAL A 31 10.57 3.00 12.15
N THR A 32 11.67 2.66 11.47
CA THR A 32 12.80 3.58 11.38
C THR A 32 12.43 4.81 10.56
N ARG A 33 13.04 5.97 10.86
CA ARG A 33 12.81 7.23 10.13
C ARG A 33 13.01 7.07 8.61
N ARG A 34 14.04 6.33 8.20
CA ARG A 34 14.35 6.06 6.79
C ARG A 34 13.23 5.27 6.10
N THR A 35 12.66 4.27 6.79
CA THR A 35 11.53 3.50 6.25
C THR A 35 10.27 4.34 6.15
N ALA A 36 9.98 5.16 7.17
CA ALA A 36 8.85 6.09 7.15
C ALA A 36 8.94 7.06 5.96
N GLN A 37 10.10 7.67 5.71
CA GLN A 37 10.32 8.58 4.59
C GLN A 37 10.13 7.91 3.22
N ARG A 38 10.56 6.65 3.07
CA ARG A 38 10.34 5.87 1.84
C ARG A 38 8.86 5.60 1.62
N ILE A 39 8.14 5.19 2.67
CA ILE A 39 6.70 4.95 2.62
C ILE A 39 5.95 6.24 2.28
N GLU A 40 6.31 7.36 2.90
CA GLU A 40 5.68 8.67 2.64
C GLU A 40 5.85 9.09 1.19
N THR A 41 7.08 9.00 0.65
CA THR A 41 7.37 9.33 -0.74
C THR A 41 6.54 8.48 -1.70
N ALA A 42 6.53 7.16 -1.51
CA ALA A 42 5.73 6.24 -2.32
C ALA A 42 4.23 6.53 -2.19
N SER A 43 3.76 6.84 -0.98
CA SER A 43 2.35 7.18 -0.74
C SER A 43 1.93 8.44 -1.50
N ARG A 44 2.73 9.50 -1.47
CA ARG A 44 2.46 10.75 -2.20
C ARG A 44 2.37 10.53 -3.72
N GLN A 45 3.18 9.63 -4.26
CA GLN A 45 3.13 9.27 -5.68
C GLN A 45 1.87 8.45 -6.00
N LEU A 46 1.62 7.38 -5.24
CA LEU A 46 0.54 6.43 -5.51
C LEU A 46 -0.86 6.97 -5.22
N CYS A 47 -1.01 7.92 -4.29
CA CYS A 47 -2.30 8.57 -4.04
C CYS A 47 -2.78 9.42 -5.24
N ARG A 48 -1.88 9.80 -6.16
CA ARG A 48 -2.23 10.59 -7.36
C ARG A 48 -2.50 9.72 -8.59
N LEU A 49 -2.23 8.42 -8.50
CA LEU A 49 -2.34 7.48 -9.60
C LEU A 49 -3.53 6.56 -9.39
N ASP A 50 -4.26 6.29 -10.46
CA ASP A 50 -5.26 5.22 -10.47
C ASP A 50 -4.53 3.86 -10.49
N PRO A 51 -4.77 2.95 -9.53
CA PRO A 51 -4.23 1.60 -9.55
C PRO A 51 -4.43 0.88 -10.90
N ALA A 52 -5.58 1.08 -11.55
CA ALA A 52 -5.86 0.44 -12.84
C ALA A 52 -4.92 0.97 -13.95
N ALA A 53 -4.59 2.27 -13.92
CA ALA A 53 -3.66 2.89 -14.86
C ALA A 53 -2.20 2.43 -14.64
N ASP A 54 -1.82 2.02 -13.43
CA ASP A 54 -0.50 1.41 -13.12
C ASP A 54 -0.45 -0.11 -13.36
N GLY A 55 -1.50 -0.68 -13.99
CA GLY A 55 -1.55 -2.09 -14.37
C GLY A 55 -1.99 -3.03 -13.25
N VAL A 56 -2.58 -2.52 -12.16
CA VAL A 56 -3.14 -3.36 -11.10
C VAL A 56 -4.44 -4.02 -11.63
N PRO A 57 -4.53 -5.36 -11.67
CA PRO A 57 -5.74 -6.04 -12.11
C PRO A 57 -6.95 -5.72 -11.20
N GLY A 58 -8.14 -5.54 -11.78
CA GLY A 58 -9.35 -5.13 -11.04
C GLY A 58 -9.76 -6.06 -9.89
N ASN A 59 -9.47 -7.36 -10.00
CA ASN A 59 -9.66 -8.32 -8.90
C ASN A 59 -8.73 -8.04 -7.71
N GLN A 60 -7.49 -7.61 -7.95
CA GLN A 60 -6.53 -7.24 -6.90
C GLN A 60 -6.90 -5.91 -6.25
N ILE A 61 -7.40 -4.94 -7.04
CA ILE A 61 -7.95 -3.67 -6.51
C ILE A 61 -9.09 -3.97 -5.53
N THR A 62 -10.04 -4.80 -5.97
CA THR A 62 -11.19 -5.21 -5.15
C THR A 62 -10.73 -5.96 -3.89
N ALA A 63 -9.78 -6.88 -4.01
CA ALA A 63 -9.23 -7.61 -2.87
C ALA A 63 -8.52 -6.69 -1.87
N ALA A 64 -7.76 -5.70 -2.35
CA ALA A 64 -7.11 -4.70 -1.51
C ALA A 64 -8.15 -3.88 -0.72
N ARG A 65 -9.19 -3.38 -1.40
CA ARG A 65 -10.27 -2.62 -0.76
C ARG A 65 -11.00 -3.45 0.30
N ARG A 66 -11.36 -4.70 -0.01
CA ARG A 66 -11.99 -5.62 0.96
C ARG A 66 -11.09 -5.87 2.17
N LYS A 67 -9.79 -6.05 1.96
CA LYS A 67 -8.81 -6.22 3.04
C LYS A 67 -8.74 -4.98 3.93
N ALA A 68 -8.70 -3.79 3.34
CA ALA A 68 -8.72 -2.53 4.08
C ALA A 68 -10.00 -2.41 4.94
N ALA A 69 -11.17 -2.67 4.35
CA ALA A 69 -12.44 -2.64 5.07
C ALA A 69 -12.46 -3.62 6.26
N ARG A 70 -11.96 -4.85 6.07
CA ARG A 70 -11.87 -5.85 7.16
C ARG A 70 -10.96 -5.40 8.31
N LEU A 71 -9.96 -4.58 8.03
CA LEU A 71 -9.00 -4.07 9.00
C LEU A 71 -9.39 -2.68 9.55
N GLY A 72 -10.54 -2.13 9.13
CA GLY A 72 -10.96 -0.78 9.52
C GLY A 72 -10.05 0.32 8.98
N TRP A 73 -9.35 0.07 7.86
CA TRP A 73 -8.47 1.04 7.23
C TRP A 73 -9.24 1.87 6.22
N TYR A 74 -9.23 3.18 6.41
CA TYR A 74 -9.87 4.14 5.53
C TYR A 74 -8.85 4.80 4.59
N GLY A 75 -9.31 5.16 3.40
CA GLY A 75 -8.51 5.98 2.49
C GLY A 75 -8.38 7.41 3.03
N PRO A 76 -7.35 8.15 2.59
CA PRO A 76 -7.37 9.60 2.70
C PRO A 76 -8.54 10.21 1.93
#